data_AF-A0AAW9S2Y7-F1
#
_entry.id   AF-A0AAW9S2Y7-F1
#
_cell.length_a   1.000
_cell.length_b   1.000
_cell.length_c   1.000
_cell.angle_alpha   90.00
_cell.angle_beta   90.00
_cell.angle_gamma   90.00
#
_symmetry.space_group_name_H-M   'P 1'
#
loop_
_entity.id
_entity.type
_entity.pdbx_description
1 polymer ?
#
loop_
_entity_poly.entity_id
_entity_poly.type
_entity_poly.pdbx_seq_one_letter_code
_entity_poly.pdbx_strand_id
1 'polypeptide(L)'
;MLDVLYRRRLERDLDAWQERGLVTPEAAEEMLASIGQEARPRTAIILGFLGAILIAFSAIAFVAANWADMARPFRLGLLVAGMAACYGIAALMSLARHPWFADAAIFAGSALFGASIMLVAQSYHISGDYPDALLMWGVGAFIAALLGPSRASLLLALVVLSLWSWYEVVDYGWMVHWPYVVAVVLIGVVAGAWHWSSGIHLSVLALVGWIVVSVLNSAYENDWSAASSVCVGCGAALVFFALGRFLSAHVHWTKASAFGPVFGIYGLIGFLAMLILLQFAIFDSGIPDLEIDRPPLMVAGVLIALAGLLLAITRAGLRSILLDGAVPLAMGIAAIGLSLAAARNEAFAESLGMQILLGVLVMVAGVWTVAFGNRVGSRAAATFGLIAFAAEVLYLYFVTFGTLLDTAVFFLTGGILMIALAAILVRLQRRLTPADGGARAAGGARA
;
A
#
# COMPACT_ATOMS: atom_id res chain seq x y z
N MET A 1 -4.30 -3.77 -18.02
CA MET A 1 -3.95 -5.15 -17.59
C MET A 1 -5.21 -5.97 -17.33
N LEU A 2 -6.26 -5.37 -16.75
CA LEU A 2 -7.58 -6.01 -16.60
C LEU A 2 -8.24 -6.40 -17.94
N ASP A 3 -8.10 -5.59 -19.00
CA ASP A 3 -8.70 -5.91 -20.32
C ASP A 3 -8.12 -7.16 -20.99
N VAL A 4 -6.81 -7.41 -20.85
CA VAL A 4 -6.17 -8.56 -21.52
C VAL A 4 -6.57 -9.88 -20.84
N LEU A 5 -6.65 -9.87 -19.51
CA LEU A 5 -7.12 -11.04 -18.74
C LEU A 5 -8.62 -11.25 -18.93
N TYR A 6 -9.41 -10.17 -19.01
CA TYR A 6 -10.83 -10.25 -19.31
C TYR A 6 -11.09 -10.79 -20.71
N ARG A 7 -10.40 -10.28 -21.73
CA ARG A 7 -10.49 -10.77 -23.12
C ARG A 7 -10.15 -12.25 -23.23
N ARG A 8 -9.01 -12.68 -22.67
CA ARG A 8 -8.63 -14.11 -22.67
C ARG A 8 -9.63 -15.01 -21.95
N ARG A 9 -10.28 -14.48 -20.91
CA ARG A 9 -11.32 -15.20 -20.19
C ARG A 9 -12.59 -15.30 -21.03
N LEU A 10 -12.98 -14.21 -21.67
CA LEU A 10 -14.13 -14.17 -22.55
C LEU A 10 -13.95 -15.04 -23.78
N GLU A 11 -12.77 -15.07 -24.39
CA GLU A 11 -12.44 -16.00 -25.49
C GLU A 11 -12.70 -17.45 -25.07
N ARG A 12 -12.18 -17.87 -23.90
CA ARG A 12 -12.45 -19.20 -23.33
C ARG A 12 -13.92 -19.47 -23.00
N ASP A 13 -14.61 -18.47 -22.46
CA ASP A 13 -16.03 -18.60 -22.11
C ASP A 13 -16.88 -18.69 -23.38
N LEU A 14 -16.55 -17.94 -24.44
CA LEU A 14 -17.20 -17.98 -25.75
C LEU A 14 -16.98 -19.32 -26.46
N ASP A 15 -15.77 -19.88 -26.42
CA ASP A 15 -15.49 -21.22 -26.95
C ASP A 15 -16.39 -22.28 -26.27
N ALA A 16 -16.45 -22.24 -24.93
CA ALA A 16 -17.30 -23.15 -24.16
C ALA A 16 -18.81 -22.94 -24.39
N TRP A 17 -19.23 -21.71 -24.72
CA TRP A 17 -20.63 -21.39 -25.03
C TRP A 17 -21.01 -21.76 -26.47
N GLN A 18 -20.08 -21.67 -27.41
CA GLN A 18 -20.24 -22.19 -28.78
C GLN A 18 -20.37 -23.72 -28.78
N GLU A 19 -19.51 -24.43 -28.04
CA GLU A 19 -19.60 -25.89 -27.88
C GLU A 19 -20.96 -26.35 -27.32
N ARG A 20 -21.60 -25.51 -26.51
CA ARG A 20 -22.92 -25.76 -25.92
C ARG A 20 -24.09 -25.26 -26.78
N GLY A 21 -23.83 -24.68 -27.95
CA GLY A 21 -24.84 -24.11 -28.84
C GLY A 21 -25.58 -22.89 -28.26
N LEU A 22 -25.01 -22.23 -27.25
CA LEU A 22 -25.61 -21.07 -26.58
C LEU A 22 -25.34 -19.75 -27.35
N VAL A 23 -24.27 -19.73 -28.14
CA VAL A 23 -23.81 -18.55 -28.89
C VAL A 23 -23.39 -19.00 -30.29
N THR A 24 -23.80 -18.27 -31.33
CA THR A 24 -23.37 -18.55 -32.71
C THR A 24 -21.96 -18.03 -32.96
N PRO A 25 -21.21 -18.61 -33.93
CA PRO A 25 -19.88 -18.11 -34.29
C PRO A 25 -19.88 -16.62 -34.62
N GLU A 26 -20.90 -16.15 -35.34
CA GLU A 26 -21.03 -14.74 -35.73
C GLU A 26 -21.25 -13.82 -34.53
N ALA A 27 -22.10 -14.23 -33.57
CA ALA A 27 -22.37 -13.46 -32.35
C ALA A 27 -21.15 -13.39 -31.43
N ALA A 28 -20.33 -14.45 -31.38
CA ALA A 28 -19.09 -14.45 -30.61
C ALA A 28 -18.05 -13.49 -31.22
N GLU A 29 -17.95 -13.45 -32.54
CA GLU A 29 -17.06 -12.54 -33.26
C GLU A 29 -17.48 -11.08 -33.06
N GLU A 30 -18.78 -10.80 -33.10
CA GLU A 30 -19.35 -9.48 -32.82
C GLU A 30 -19.11 -9.04 -31.36
N MET A 31 -19.27 -9.95 -30.39
CA MET A 31 -18.97 -9.68 -28.98
C MET A 31 -17.48 -9.39 -28.74
N LEU A 32 -16.57 -10.12 -29.38
CA LEU A 32 -15.12 -9.87 -29.29
C LEU A 32 -14.72 -8.57 -29.99
N ALA A 33 -15.40 -8.20 -31.06
CA ALA A 33 -15.21 -6.92 -31.74
C ALA A 33 -15.75 -5.74 -30.91
N SER A 34 -16.83 -5.95 -30.14
CA SER A 34 -17.42 -4.91 -29.27
C SER A 34 -16.51 -4.47 -28.12
N ILE A 35 -15.60 -5.34 -27.68
CA ILE A 35 -14.62 -5.07 -26.62
C ILE A 35 -13.36 -4.48 -27.29
N GLY A 36 -13.60 -3.42 -28.07
CA GLY A 36 -12.64 -2.83 -28.99
C GLY A 36 -11.22 -2.74 -28.44
N GLN A 37 -10.25 -2.91 -29.33
CA GLN A 37 -8.83 -2.73 -29.04
C GLN A 37 -8.54 -1.27 -28.65
N GLU A 38 -8.94 -0.82 -27.46
CA GLU A 38 -8.34 0.33 -26.80
C GLU A 38 -7.00 -0.06 -26.16
N ALA A 39 -6.20 -0.86 -26.86
CA ALA A 39 -4.77 -0.89 -26.62
C ALA A 39 -4.19 0.39 -27.25
N ARG A 40 -4.51 1.56 -26.69
CA ARG A 40 -3.72 2.77 -26.93
C ARG A 40 -2.25 2.35 -26.72
N PRO A 41 -1.31 2.71 -27.61
CA PRO A 41 0.07 2.31 -27.48
C PRO A 41 0.65 2.98 -26.23
N ARG A 42 0.46 2.34 -25.09
CA ARG A 42 0.89 2.80 -23.76
C ARG A 42 2.39 3.09 -23.79
N THR A 43 3.12 2.29 -24.56
CA THR A 43 4.54 2.48 -24.87
C THR A 43 4.82 3.80 -25.57
N ALA A 44 4.06 4.19 -26.61
CA ALA A 44 4.26 5.46 -27.31
C ALA A 44 3.94 6.67 -26.42
N ILE A 45 2.90 6.56 -25.57
CA ILE A 45 2.58 7.60 -24.58
C ILE A 45 3.70 7.72 -23.54
N ILE A 46 4.21 6.59 -23.02
CA ILE A 46 5.34 6.57 -22.08
C ILE A 46 6.60 7.15 -22.73
N LEU A 47 6.92 6.77 -23.96
CA LEU A 47 8.05 7.30 -24.73
C LEU A 47 7.90 8.81 -24.99
N GLY A 48 6.70 9.27 -25.33
CA GLY A 48 6.41 10.69 -25.49
C GLY A 48 6.59 11.47 -24.18
N PHE A 49 6.14 10.92 -23.07
CA PHE A 49 6.32 11.50 -21.74
C PHE A 49 7.80 11.52 -21.33
N LEU A 50 8.53 10.43 -21.55
CA LEU A 50 9.96 10.32 -21.26
C LEU A 50 10.77 11.28 -22.13
N GLY A 51 10.42 11.41 -23.42
CA GLY A 51 11.01 12.39 -24.34
C GLY A 51 10.78 13.83 -23.87
N ALA A 52 9.57 14.16 -23.40
CA ALA A 52 9.27 15.46 -22.82
C ALA A 52 10.10 15.75 -21.55
N ILE A 53 10.29 14.76 -20.67
CA ILE A 53 11.16 14.88 -19.49
C ILE A 53 12.61 15.12 -19.91
N LEU A 54 13.13 14.37 -20.89
CA LEU A 54 14.50 14.55 -21.38
C LEU A 54 14.71 15.93 -22.00
N ILE A 55 13.73 16.45 -22.74
CA ILE A 55 13.76 17.83 -23.26
C ILE A 55 13.78 18.84 -22.12
N ALA A 56 12.95 18.64 -21.08
CA ALA A 56 12.94 19.51 -19.90
C ALA A 56 14.30 19.49 -19.16
N PHE A 57 14.90 18.31 -18.95
CA PHE A 57 16.22 18.21 -18.36
C PHE A 57 17.31 18.84 -19.22
N SER A 58 17.26 18.66 -20.54
CA SER A 58 18.19 19.31 -21.47
C SER A 58 18.08 20.84 -21.38
N ALA A 59 16.87 21.38 -21.34
CA ALA A 59 16.65 22.82 -21.17
C ALA A 59 17.20 23.33 -19.82
N ILE A 60 16.94 22.63 -18.72
CA ILE A 60 17.47 22.98 -17.39
C ILE A 60 19.00 22.91 -17.40
N ALA A 61 19.59 21.85 -17.95
CA ALA A 61 21.04 21.68 -18.04
C ALA A 61 21.71 22.78 -18.90
N PHE A 62 21.08 23.15 -20.02
CA PHE A 62 21.56 24.25 -20.86
C PHE A 62 21.52 25.60 -20.10
N VAL A 63 20.43 25.88 -19.40
CA VAL A 63 20.30 27.09 -18.58
C VAL A 63 21.33 27.09 -17.45
N ALA A 64 21.52 25.95 -16.76
CA ALA A 64 22.51 25.78 -15.71
C ALA A 64 23.95 25.98 -16.23
N ALA A 65 24.27 25.46 -17.41
CA ALA A 65 25.59 25.60 -18.03
C ALA A 65 25.94 27.06 -18.38
N ASN A 66 24.94 27.87 -18.74
CA ASN A 66 25.10 29.29 -19.06
C ASN A 66 24.80 30.20 -17.85
N TRP A 67 24.50 29.63 -16.68
CA TRP A 67 23.94 30.35 -15.54
C TRP A 67 24.90 31.41 -14.99
N ALA A 68 26.19 31.10 -14.93
CA ALA A 68 27.22 31.97 -14.37
C ALA A 68 27.34 33.30 -15.14
N ASP A 69 27.19 33.26 -16.45
CA ASP A 69 27.40 34.41 -17.35
C ASP A 69 26.17 35.33 -17.46
N MET A 70 25.00 34.86 -17.05
CA MET A 70 23.76 35.65 -17.12
C MET A 70 23.70 36.73 -16.03
N ALA A 71 23.23 37.94 -16.36
CA ALA A 71 22.94 38.96 -15.37
C ALA A 71 21.80 38.52 -14.42
N ARG A 72 21.91 38.83 -13.12
CA ARG A 72 20.93 38.42 -12.08
C ARG A 72 19.45 38.70 -12.42
N PRO A 73 19.04 39.89 -12.90
CA PRO A 73 17.64 40.12 -13.25
C PRO A 73 17.17 39.29 -14.45
N PHE A 74 18.06 38.99 -15.40
CA PHE A 74 17.75 38.13 -16.53
C PHE A 74 17.50 36.69 -16.10
N ARG A 75 18.32 36.16 -15.17
CA ARG A 75 18.10 34.83 -14.56
C ARG A 75 16.71 34.71 -13.96
N LEU A 76 16.31 35.67 -13.14
CA LEU A 76 14.99 35.68 -12.51
C LEU A 76 13.88 35.78 -13.55
N GLY A 77 14.03 36.67 -14.54
CA GLY A 77 13.09 36.81 -15.64
C GLY A 77 12.92 35.52 -16.45
N LEU A 78 14.02 34.80 -16.72
CA LEU A 78 14.00 33.52 -17.42
C LEU A 78 13.25 32.44 -16.65
N LEU A 79 13.48 32.32 -15.33
CA LEU A 79 12.75 31.37 -14.48
C LEU A 79 11.25 31.67 -14.45
N VAL A 80 10.88 32.93 -14.22
CA VAL A 80 9.48 33.37 -14.20
C VAL A 80 8.81 33.16 -15.56
N ALA A 81 9.48 33.52 -16.65
CA ALA A 81 8.98 33.32 -18.01
C ALA A 81 8.83 31.85 -18.35
N GLY A 82 9.76 30.99 -17.94
CA GLY A 82 9.67 29.54 -18.11
C GLY A 82 8.46 28.94 -17.40
N MET A 83 8.23 29.32 -16.13
CA MET A 83 7.05 28.88 -15.39
C MET A 83 5.76 29.40 -16.02
N ALA A 84 5.72 30.68 -16.40
CA ALA A 84 4.57 31.29 -17.07
C ALA A 84 4.27 30.60 -18.41
N ALA A 85 5.29 30.20 -19.17
CA ALA A 85 5.14 29.44 -20.40
C ALA A 85 4.55 28.05 -20.13
N CYS A 86 5.04 27.32 -19.12
CA CYS A 86 4.47 26.02 -18.74
C CYS A 86 2.98 26.12 -18.38
N TYR A 87 2.61 27.06 -17.51
CA TYR A 87 1.20 27.24 -17.11
C TYR A 87 0.34 27.81 -18.24
N GLY A 88 0.89 28.68 -19.10
CA GLY A 88 0.22 29.16 -20.31
C GLY A 88 -0.06 28.06 -21.31
N ILE A 89 0.93 27.19 -21.57
CA ILE A 89 0.77 25.98 -22.39
C ILE A 89 -0.29 25.07 -21.77
N ALA A 90 -0.28 24.88 -20.45
CA ALA A 90 -1.30 24.09 -19.78
C ALA A 90 -2.72 24.65 -20.00
N ALA A 91 -2.89 25.97 -19.89
CA ALA A 91 -4.17 26.63 -20.16
C ALA A 91 -4.61 26.44 -21.62
N LEU A 92 -3.71 26.65 -22.59
CA LEU A 92 -3.98 26.44 -24.01
C LEU A 92 -4.35 24.98 -24.32
N MET A 93 -3.62 24.02 -23.77
CA MET A 93 -3.89 22.58 -23.96
C MET A 93 -5.19 22.15 -23.30
N SER A 94 -5.54 22.75 -22.15
CA SER A 94 -6.83 22.52 -21.49
C SER A 94 -7.98 23.04 -22.34
N LEU A 95 -7.87 24.25 -22.90
CA LEU A 95 -8.85 24.82 -23.83
C LEU A 95 -8.97 23.99 -25.11
N ALA A 96 -7.85 23.46 -25.62
CA ALA A 96 -7.80 22.57 -26.78
C ALA A 96 -8.28 21.13 -26.50
N ARG A 97 -8.78 20.84 -25.29
CA ARG A 97 -9.26 19.50 -24.87
C ARG A 97 -8.19 18.40 -24.95
N HIS A 98 -6.95 18.76 -24.67
CA HIS A 98 -5.80 17.85 -24.57
C HIS A 98 -5.32 17.73 -23.11
N PRO A 99 -6.09 17.07 -22.21
CA PRO A 99 -5.85 17.12 -20.76
C PRO A 99 -4.52 16.48 -20.33
N TRP A 100 -3.97 15.58 -21.13
CA TRP A 100 -2.71 14.88 -20.84
C TRP A 100 -1.52 15.82 -20.99
N PHE A 101 -1.55 16.67 -22.02
CA PHE A 101 -0.54 17.70 -22.24
C PHE A 101 -0.68 18.85 -21.25
N ALA A 102 -1.91 19.19 -20.85
CA ALA A 102 -2.16 20.16 -19.79
C ALA A 102 -1.58 19.67 -18.45
N ASP A 103 -1.84 18.42 -18.05
CA ASP A 103 -1.30 17.80 -16.83
C ASP A 103 0.24 17.77 -16.84
N ALA A 104 0.85 17.38 -17.97
CA ALA A 104 2.30 17.37 -18.14
C ALA A 104 2.91 18.78 -18.05
N ALA A 105 2.25 19.80 -18.63
CA ALA A 105 2.72 21.17 -18.58
C ALA A 105 2.60 21.77 -17.16
N ILE A 106 1.55 21.44 -16.41
CA ILE A 106 1.42 21.83 -14.98
C ILE A 106 2.51 21.17 -14.15
N PHE A 107 2.73 19.87 -14.33
CA PHE A 107 3.82 19.15 -13.66
C PHE A 107 5.19 19.77 -13.98
N ALA A 108 5.47 20.08 -15.25
CA ALA A 108 6.70 20.72 -15.67
C ALA A 108 6.87 22.10 -15.02
N GLY A 109 5.80 22.91 -14.96
CA GLY A 109 5.80 24.19 -14.25
C GLY A 109 6.11 24.02 -12.76
N SER A 110 5.49 23.04 -12.10
CA SER A 110 5.73 22.73 -10.69
C SER A 110 7.15 22.19 -10.43
N ALA A 111 7.73 21.42 -11.34
CA ALA A 111 9.12 20.97 -11.24
C ALA A 111 10.10 22.13 -11.45
N LEU A 112 9.82 22.99 -12.43
CA LEU A 112 10.60 24.19 -12.69
C LEU A 112 10.54 25.17 -11.52
N PHE A 113 9.42 25.25 -10.80
CA PHE A 113 9.30 26.02 -9.56
C PHE A 113 10.31 25.55 -8.51
N GLY A 114 10.42 24.24 -8.26
CA GLY A 114 11.42 23.68 -7.35
C GLY A 114 12.86 24.00 -7.77
N ALA A 115 13.19 23.81 -9.05
CA ALA A 115 14.49 24.19 -9.60
C ALA A 115 14.76 25.69 -9.46
N SER A 116 13.73 26.53 -9.63
CA SER A 116 13.82 27.98 -9.49
C SER A 116 14.16 28.38 -8.06
N ILE A 117 13.58 27.73 -7.04
CA ILE A 117 13.90 27.99 -5.63
C ILE A 117 15.39 27.76 -5.38
N MET A 118 15.92 26.61 -5.83
CA MET A 118 17.34 26.26 -5.65
C MET A 118 18.27 27.24 -6.38
N LEU A 119 17.96 27.57 -7.63
CA LEU A 119 18.77 28.48 -8.44
C LEU A 119 18.74 29.93 -7.92
N VAL A 120 17.61 30.37 -7.38
CA VAL A 120 17.49 31.69 -6.72
C VAL A 120 18.28 31.69 -5.42
N ALA A 121 18.15 30.66 -4.58
CA ALA A 121 18.90 30.53 -3.34
C ALA A 121 20.42 30.60 -3.61
N GLN A 122 20.90 29.87 -4.61
CA GLN A 122 22.30 29.92 -5.05
C GLN A 122 22.70 31.30 -5.59
N SER A 123 21.90 31.91 -6.47
CA SER A 123 22.25 33.18 -7.13
C SER A 123 22.36 34.36 -6.17
N TYR A 124 21.54 34.35 -5.11
CA TYR A 124 21.48 35.41 -4.10
C TYR A 124 22.20 35.04 -2.80
N HIS A 125 22.89 33.89 -2.76
CA HIS A 125 23.58 33.38 -1.57
C HIS A 125 22.65 33.37 -0.33
N ILE A 126 21.39 32.99 -0.53
CA ILE A 126 20.42 32.88 0.56
C ILE A 126 20.81 31.64 1.37
N SER A 127 21.25 31.87 2.60
CA SER A 127 21.43 30.81 3.59
C SER A 127 20.07 30.42 4.15
N GLY A 128 19.73 29.14 4.06
CA GLY A 128 18.52 28.58 4.64
C GLY A 128 18.62 27.05 4.66
N ASP A 129 17.79 26.45 5.49
CA ASP A 129 17.73 25.00 5.61
C ASP A 129 17.08 24.41 4.36
N TYR A 130 17.70 23.39 3.77
CA TYR A 130 17.21 22.84 2.52
C TYR A 130 15.82 22.13 2.64
N PRO A 131 15.38 21.63 3.83
CA PRO A 131 13.99 21.19 4.03
C PRO A 131 12.97 22.30 3.81
N ASP A 132 13.27 23.56 4.15
CA ASP A 132 12.35 24.69 3.90
C ASP A 132 12.10 24.89 2.40
N ALA A 133 13.14 24.69 1.58
CA ALA A 133 13.01 24.75 0.13
C ALA A 133 12.12 23.60 -0.40
N LEU A 134 12.22 22.40 0.17
CA LEU A 134 11.36 21.28 -0.16
C LEU A 134 9.91 21.53 0.26
N LEU A 135 9.67 22.10 1.45
CA LEU A 135 8.33 22.49 1.90
C LEU A 135 7.72 23.50 0.93
N MET A 136 8.44 24.56 0.60
CA MET A 136 7.95 25.60 -0.32
C MET A 136 7.68 25.01 -1.71
N TRP A 137 8.55 24.15 -2.22
CA TRP A 137 8.33 23.44 -3.49
C TRP A 137 7.09 22.55 -3.44
N GLY A 138 6.96 21.72 -2.41
CA GLY A 138 5.83 20.81 -2.23
C GLY A 138 4.49 21.54 -2.13
N VAL A 139 4.44 22.65 -1.38
CA VAL A 139 3.26 23.52 -1.30
C VAL A 139 2.93 24.14 -2.66
N GLY A 140 3.93 24.64 -3.39
CA GLY A 140 3.73 25.18 -4.74
C GLY A 140 3.19 24.13 -5.71
N ALA A 141 3.73 22.91 -5.69
CA ALA A 141 3.27 21.79 -6.50
C ALA A 141 1.83 21.37 -6.13
N PHE A 142 1.47 21.42 -4.84
CA PHE A 142 0.12 21.14 -4.36
C PHE A 142 -0.88 22.21 -4.84
N ILE A 143 -0.52 23.50 -4.72
CA ILE A 143 -1.37 24.60 -5.21
C ILE A 143 -1.56 24.49 -6.72
N ALA A 144 -0.50 24.27 -7.48
CA ALA A 144 -0.57 24.07 -8.93
C ALA A 144 -1.46 22.87 -9.31
N ALA A 145 -1.41 21.79 -8.52
CA ALA A 145 -2.29 20.64 -8.70
C ALA A 145 -3.76 21.03 -8.54
N LEU A 146 -4.11 21.85 -7.55
CA LEU A 146 -5.48 22.29 -7.30
C LEU A 146 -6.00 23.27 -8.36
N LEU A 147 -5.17 24.21 -8.79
CA LEU A 147 -5.54 25.19 -9.81
C LEU A 147 -5.73 24.56 -11.19
N GLY A 148 -4.92 23.55 -11.52
CA GLY A 148 -4.89 22.88 -12.82
C GLY A 148 -5.47 21.46 -12.87
N PRO A 149 -6.33 21.08 -11.91
CA PRO A 149 -6.65 19.69 -11.51
C PRO A 149 -5.64 18.60 -11.92
N SER A 150 -4.36 18.81 -11.62
CA SER A 150 -3.25 17.99 -12.12
C SER A 150 -2.89 16.86 -11.15
N ARG A 151 -3.03 15.61 -11.62
CA ARG A 151 -2.64 14.41 -10.84
C ARG A 151 -1.12 14.26 -10.78
N ALA A 152 -0.43 14.60 -11.86
CA ALA A 152 1.03 14.56 -11.90
C ALA A 152 1.65 15.57 -10.92
N SER A 153 1.12 16.80 -10.85
CA SER A 153 1.58 17.79 -9.87
C SER A 153 1.22 17.41 -8.43
N LEU A 154 0.08 16.76 -8.20
CA LEU A 154 -0.27 16.24 -6.87
C LEU A 154 0.68 15.12 -6.43
N LEU A 155 1.08 14.24 -7.35
CA LEU A 155 2.10 13.21 -7.10
C LEU A 155 3.46 13.85 -6.78
N LEU A 156 3.85 14.88 -7.53
CA LEU A 156 5.08 15.62 -7.25
C LEU A 156 5.06 16.21 -5.84
N ALA A 157 3.94 16.83 -5.44
CA ALA A 157 3.78 17.36 -4.09
C ALA A 157 3.93 16.26 -3.02
N LEU A 158 3.35 15.08 -3.24
CA LEU A 158 3.49 13.93 -2.33
C LEU A 158 4.95 13.51 -2.18
N VAL A 159 5.67 13.35 -3.30
CA VAL A 159 7.08 12.93 -3.29
C VAL A 159 7.95 13.98 -2.61
N VAL A 160 7.81 15.24 -2.98
CA VAL A 160 8.62 16.34 -2.44
C VAL A 160 8.36 16.55 -0.95
N LEU A 161 7.09 16.50 -0.50
CA LEU A 161 6.77 16.62 0.93
C LEU A 161 7.19 15.38 1.73
N SER A 162 7.26 14.19 1.09
CA SER A 162 7.86 13.00 1.72
C SER A 162 9.36 13.19 1.92
N LEU A 163 10.06 13.77 0.94
CA LEU A 163 11.48 14.13 1.06
C LEU A 163 11.70 15.20 2.13
N TRP A 164 10.83 16.22 2.19
CA TRP A 164 10.84 17.20 3.27
C TRP A 164 10.82 16.50 4.62
N SER A 165 9.87 15.60 4.86
CA SER A 165 9.81 14.87 6.14
C SER A 165 10.99 13.96 6.39
N TRP A 166 11.56 13.33 5.36
CA TRP A 166 12.74 12.48 5.49
C TRP A 166 13.92 13.28 6.03
N TYR A 167 14.22 14.41 5.41
CA TYR A 167 15.37 15.22 5.78
C TYR A 167 15.21 15.96 7.12
N GLU A 168 13.99 16.39 7.46
CA GLU A 168 13.72 16.93 8.81
C GLU A 168 14.10 15.93 9.90
N VAL A 169 13.79 14.64 9.68
CA VAL A 169 14.11 13.57 10.63
C VAL A 169 15.59 13.22 10.61
N VAL A 170 16.16 12.95 9.42
CA VAL A 170 17.50 12.35 9.30
C VAL A 170 18.62 13.36 9.51
N ASP A 171 18.46 14.59 9.03
CA ASP A 171 19.57 15.56 9.00
C ASP A 171 19.36 16.70 10.01
N TYR A 172 18.11 16.97 10.41
CA TYR A 172 17.76 18.10 11.29
C TYR A 172 17.26 17.66 12.69
N GLY A 173 17.34 16.36 13.00
CA GLY A 173 17.15 15.85 14.36
C GLY A 173 15.70 15.84 14.85
N TRP A 174 14.70 15.89 13.96
CA TRP A 174 13.32 15.68 14.38
C TRP A 174 13.10 14.22 14.79
N MET A 175 12.69 14.01 16.04
CA MET A 175 12.29 12.67 16.52
C MET A 175 11.14 12.11 15.69
N VAL A 176 10.05 12.88 15.57
CA VAL A 176 8.86 12.58 14.76
C VAL A 176 8.38 13.87 14.11
N HIS A 177 8.36 13.89 12.78
CA HIS A 177 7.97 15.08 12.03
C HIS A 177 6.46 15.13 11.77
N TRP A 178 5.69 15.47 12.82
CA TRP A 178 4.22 15.56 12.80
C TRP A 178 3.61 16.47 11.71
N PRO A 179 4.22 17.61 11.32
CA PRO A 179 3.69 18.47 10.25
C PRO A 179 3.44 17.73 8.92
N TYR A 180 4.22 16.69 8.61
CA TYR A 180 4.03 15.87 7.41
C TYR A 180 2.67 15.16 7.36
N VAL A 181 2.10 14.79 8.52
CA VAL A 181 0.77 14.14 8.57
C VAL A 181 -0.30 15.05 8.00
N VAL A 182 -0.21 16.36 8.24
CA VAL A 182 -1.14 17.34 7.67
C VAL A 182 -1.02 17.35 6.14
N ALA A 183 0.20 17.39 5.62
CA ALA A 183 0.47 17.38 4.18
C ALA A 183 -0.10 16.13 3.48
N VAL A 184 0.19 14.93 3.99
CA VAL A 184 -0.27 13.68 3.37
C VAL A 184 -1.78 13.50 3.50
N VAL A 185 -2.42 13.97 4.58
CA VAL A 185 -3.88 13.98 4.73
C VAL A 185 -4.52 14.91 3.71
N LEU A 186 -4.00 16.12 3.51
CA LEU A 186 -4.51 17.05 2.50
C LEU A 186 -4.41 16.46 1.09
N ILE A 187 -3.27 15.87 0.74
CA ILE A 187 -3.06 15.19 -0.54
C ILE A 187 -4.03 14.01 -0.70
N GLY A 188 -4.18 13.20 0.35
CA GLY A 188 -5.12 12.08 0.38
C GLY A 188 -6.55 12.57 0.12
N VAL A 189 -7.02 13.57 0.86
CA VAL A 189 -8.36 14.15 0.68
C VAL A 189 -8.61 14.59 -0.76
N VAL A 190 -7.62 15.24 -1.40
CA VAL A 190 -7.73 15.64 -2.81
C VAL A 190 -7.77 14.42 -3.74
N ALA A 191 -6.92 13.42 -3.52
CA ALA A 191 -6.92 12.18 -4.31
C ALA A 191 -8.27 11.44 -4.19
N GLY A 192 -8.85 11.40 -2.99
CA GLY A 192 -10.18 10.86 -2.74
C GLY A 192 -11.28 11.67 -3.42
N ALA A 193 -11.21 13.00 -3.35
CA ALA A 193 -12.16 13.90 -4.01
C ALA A 193 -12.14 13.75 -5.54
N TRP A 194 -10.98 13.45 -6.13
CA TRP A 194 -10.80 13.19 -7.56
C TRP A 194 -11.06 11.74 -7.97
N HIS A 195 -11.47 10.87 -7.05
CA HIS A 195 -11.65 9.43 -7.26
C HIS A 195 -10.40 8.76 -7.90
N TRP A 196 -9.22 9.26 -7.56
CA TRP A 196 -7.97 8.78 -8.08
C TRP A 196 -7.45 7.63 -7.21
N SER A 197 -7.86 6.41 -7.54
CA SER A 197 -7.52 5.20 -6.77
C SER A 197 -6.01 5.08 -6.49
N SER A 198 -5.15 5.23 -7.51
CA SER A 198 -3.70 5.16 -7.29
C SER A 198 -3.19 6.24 -6.35
N GLY A 199 -3.76 7.46 -6.37
CA GLY A 199 -3.39 8.53 -5.45
C GLY A 199 -3.75 8.21 -4.00
N ILE A 200 -4.90 7.56 -3.76
CA ILE A 200 -5.28 7.06 -2.44
C ILE A 200 -4.27 6.03 -1.95
N HIS A 201 -3.93 5.03 -2.78
CA HIS A 201 -2.93 4.01 -2.45
C HIS A 201 -1.57 4.62 -2.13
N LEU A 202 -1.11 5.57 -2.95
CA LEU A 202 0.17 6.25 -2.76
C LEU A 202 0.18 7.10 -1.48
N SER A 203 -0.92 7.78 -1.15
CA SER A 203 -1.03 8.57 0.09
C SER A 203 -0.99 7.68 1.33
N VAL A 204 -1.71 6.55 1.32
CA VAL A 204 -1.67 5.58 2.43
C VAL A 204 -0.28 4.95 2.53
N LEU A 205 0.36 4.59 1.42
CA LEU A 205 1.71 4.04 1.42
C LEU A 205 2.74 5.04 1.95
N ALA A 206 2.63 6.31 1.56
CA ALA A 206 3.50 7.38 2.05
C ALA A 206 3.32 7.62 3.56
N LEU A 207 2.08 7.49 4.07
CA LEU A 207 1.81 7.53 5.51
C LEU A 207 2.40 6.29 6.23
N VAL A 208 2.29 5.09 5.66
CA VAL A 208 2.93 3.88 6.21
C VAL A 208 4.45 4.05 6.26
N GLY A 209 5.06 4.54 5.19
CA GLY A 209 6.51 4.81 5.15
C GLY A 209 6.93 5.80 6.23
N TRP A 210 6.17 6.88 6.42
CA TRP A 210 6.43 7.86 7.48
C TRP A 210 6.29 7.26 8.89
N ILE A 211 5.29 6.40 9.14
CA ILE A 211 5.17 5.68 10.42
C ILE A 211 6.39 4.80 10.66
N VAL A 212 6.83 4.05 9.65
CA VAL A 212 8.02 3.18 9.76
C VAL A 212 9.25 4.01 10.10
N VAL A 213 9.52 5.09 9.37
CA VAL A 213 10.66 5.98 9.65
C VAL A 213 10.56 6.58 11.05
N SER A 214 9.38 7.02 11.47
CA SER A 214 9.16 7.62 12.79
C SER A 214 9.40 6.62 13.92
N VAL A 215 8.95 5.37 13.77
CA VAL A 215 9.19 4.30 14.75
C VAL A 215 10.67 3.92 14.79
N LEU A 216 11.32 3.75 13.64
CA LEU A 216 12.74 3.41 13.58
C LEU A 216 13.62 4.52 14.17
N ASN A 217 13.32 5.77 13.86
CA ASN A 217 14.05 6.91 14.40
C ASN A 217 13.85 7.02 15.92
N SER A 218 12.60 6.87 16.40
CA SER A 218 12.32 6.85 17.84
C SER A 218 13.03 5.70 18.54
N ALA A 219 13.11 4.53 17.89
CA ALA A 219 13.81 3.37 18.42
C ALA A 219 15.31 3.61 18.52
N TYR A 220 15.91 4.21 17.49
CA TYR A 220 17.33 4.56 17.48
C TYR A 220 17.69 5.58 18.56
N GLU A 221 16.92 6.67 18.66
CA GLU A 221 17.21 7.77 19.61
C GLU A 221 16.92 7.42 21.07
N ASN A 222 16.07 6.42 21.33
CA ASN A 222 15.68 6.01 22.69
C ASN A 222 16.12 4.58 23.02
N ASP A 223 17.01 3.99 22.21
CA ASP A 223 17.54 2.63 22.36
C ASP A 223 16.47 1.54 22.50
N TRP A 224 15.30 1.71 21.88
CA TRP A 224 14.23 0.70 21.94
C TRP A 224 14.70 -0.59 21.27
N SER A 225 14.34 -1.73 21.86
CA SER A 225 14.57 -3.00 21.21
C SER A 225 13.78 -3.12 19.91
N ALA A 226 14.27 -3.97 19.01
CA ALA A 226 13.54 -4.29 17.80
C ALA A 226 12.16 -4.88 18.12
N ALA A 227 12.04 -5.69 19.18
CA ALA A 227 10.80 -6.34 19.57
C ALA A 227 9.72 -5.32 20.01
N SER A 228 10.10 -4.33 20.82
CA SER A 228 9.18 -3.27 21.27
C SER A 228 8.79 -2.35 20.12
N SER A 229 9.73 -2.02 19.23
CA SER A 229 9.49 -1.25 18.01
C SER A 229 8.51 -1.96 17.06
N VAL A 230 8.67 -3.27 16.88
CA VAL A 230 7.75 -4.11 16.11
C VAL A 230 6.37 -4.16 16.77
N CYS A 231 6.27 -4.18 18.11
CA CYS A 231 4.98 -4.09 18.81
C CYS A 231 4.25 -2.78 18.52
N VAL A 232 4.96 -1.64 18.46
CA VAL A 232 4.37 -0.36 18.04
C VAL A 232 3.87 -0.45 16.60
N GLY A 233 4.66 -1.04 15.71
CA GLY A 233 4.27 -1.33 14.32
C GLY A 233 3.02 -2.20 14.21
N CYS A 234 2.92 -3.27 15.00
CA CYS A 234 1.72 -4.11 15.12
C CYS A 234 0.50 -3.30 15.51
N GLY A 235 0.62 -2.46 16.54
CA GLY A 235 -0.45 -1.57 17.00
C GLY A 235 -0.91 -0.61 15.89
N ALA A 236 0.02 0.05 15.21
CA ALA A 236 -0.27 0.97 14.11
C ALA A 236 -0.97 0.26 12.93
N ALA A 237 -0.49 -0.94 12.56
CA ALA A 237 -1.09 -1.75 11.50
C ALA A 237 -2.52 -2.20 11.84
N LEU A 238 -2.79 -2.55 13.11
CA LEU A 238 -4.14 -2.85 13.59
C LEU A 238 -5.06 -1.63 13.56
N VAL A 239 -4.56 -0.44 13.90
CA VAL A 239 -5.32 0.81 13.74
C VAL A 239 -5.69 1.03 12.27
N PHE A 240 -4.77 0.80 11.33
CA PHE A 240 -5.07 0.89 9.90
C PHE A 240 -6.14 -0.12 9.47
N PHE A 241 -6.01 -1.37 9.90
CA PHE A 241 -7.01 -2.40 9.61
C PHE A 241 -8.39 -2.01 10.16
N ALA A 242 -8.45 -1.60 11.43
CA ALA A 242 -9.66 -1.18 12.12
C ALA A 242 -10.30 0.07 11.47
N LEU A 243 -9.48 1.07 11.12
CA LEU A 243 -9.91 2.26 10.42
C LEU A 243 -10.48 1.92 9.04
N GLY A 244 -9.84 1.01 8.29
CA GLY A 244 -10.34 0.53 7.01
C GLY A 244 -11.71 -0.12 7.11
N ARG A 245 -11.94 -0.91 8.17
CA ARG A 245 -13.25 -1.49 8.47
C ARG A 245 -14.27 -0.43 8.88
N PHE A 246 -13.88 0.52 9.71
CA PHE A 246 -14.74 1.62 10.15
C PHE A 246 -15.21 2.48 8.97
N LEU A 247 -14.29 2.91 8.12
CA LEU A 247 -14.59 3.72 6.93
C LEU A 247 -15.50 2.97 5.95
N SER A 248 -15.29 1.67 5.78
CA SER A 248 -16.15 0.82 4.93
C SER A 248 -17.57 0.65 5.48
N ALA A 249 -17.76 0.76 6.81
CA ALA A 249 -19.04 0.50 7.47
C ALA A 249 -19.86 1.76 7.77
N HIS A 250 -19.21 2.87 8.15
CA HIS A 250 -19.89 4.06 8.72
C HIS A 250 -19.92 5.27 7.80
N VAL A 251 -19.05 5.31 6.78
CA VAL A 251 -18.92 6.52 5.97
C VAL A 251 -19.75 6.37 4.70
N HIS A 252 -20.94 6.96 4.73
CA HIS A 252 -21.84 6.99 3.56
C HIS A 252 -21.38 7.96 2.47
N TRP A 253 -20.40 8.83 2.76
CA TRP A 253 -19.76 9.68 1.75
C TRP A 253 -18.86 8.85 0.84
N THR A 254 -19.25 8.73 -0.43
CA THR A 254 -18.57 7.94 -1.47
C THR A 254 -17.08 8.24 -1.60
N LYS A 255 -16.65 9.47 -1.32
CA LYS A 255 -15.25 9.91 -1.39
C LYS A 255 -14.38 9.32 -0.26
N ALA A 256 -14.93 9.21 0.94
CA ALA A 256 -14.19 8.75 2.11
C ALA A 256 -14.29 7.23 2.32
N SER A 257 -15.37 6.60 1.85
CA SER A 257 -15.47 5.12 1.83
C SER A 257 -14.44 4.46 0.92
N ALA A 258 -13.95 5.17 -0.11
CA ALA A 258 -12.88 4.69 -1.00
C ALA A 258 -11.56 4.37 -0.28
N PHE A 259 -11.32 5.00 0.88
CA PHE A 259 -10.14 4.72 1.71
C PHE A 259 -10.27 3.43 2.51
N GLY A 260 -11.50 2.98 2.79
CA GLY A 260 -11.75 1.82 3.65
C GLY A 260 -11.03 0.54 3.20
N PRO A 261 -11.21 0.09 1.95
CA PRO A 261 -10.50 -1.07 1.42
C PRO A 261 -8.98 -0.91 1.43
N VAL A 262 -8.48 0.31 1.19
CA VAL A 262 -7.04 0.61 1.10
C VAL A 262 -6.37 0.54 2.48
N PHE A 263 -6.93 1.21 3.50
CA PHE A 263 -6.47 1.08 4.88
C PHE A 263 -6.59 -0.36 5.38
N GLY A 264 -7.70 -1.03 5.06
CA GLY A 264 -7.95 -2.41 5.47
C GLY A 264 -6.89 -3.38 4.95
N ILE A 265 -6.54 -3.30 3.66
CA ILE A 265 -5.56 -4.25 3.08
C ILE A 265 -4.13 -3.95 3.53
N TYR A 266 -3.70 -2.68 3.57
CA TYR A 266 -2.34 -2.35 4.02
C TYR A 266 -2.17 -2.57 5.52
N GLY A 267 -3.18 -2.29 6.34
CA GLY A 267 -3.17 -2.63 7.76
C GLY A 267 -3.06 -4.13 8.01
N LEU A 268 -3.78 -4.95 7.23
CA LEU A 268 -3.69 -6.40 7.33
C LEU A 268 -2.32 -6.95 6.93
N ILE A 269 -1.77 -6.49 5.80
CA ILE A 269 -0.44 -6.89 5.31
C ILE A 269 0.63 -6.44 6.32
N GLY A 270 0.56 -5.19 6.77
CA GLY A 270 1.48 -4.65 7.77
C GLY A 270 1.42 -5.43 9.07
N PHE A 271 0.22 -5.82 9.53
CA PHE A 271 0.07 -6.58 10.76
C PHE A 271 0.70 -7.98 10.65
N LEU A 272 0.46 -8.70 9.55
CA LEU A 272 1.12 -9.98 9.30
C LEU A 272 2.64 -9.84 9.21
N ALA A 273 3.13 -8.83 8.50
CA ALA A 273 4.55 -8.56 8.37
C ALA A 273 5.18 -8.27 9.74
N MET A 274 4.54 -7.48 10.59
CA MET A 274 5.05 -7.16 11.93
C MET A 274 5.05 -8.39 12.86
N LEU A 275 4.06 -9.28 12.80
CA LEU A 275 4.09 -10.53 13.57
C LEU A 275 5.23 -11.46 13.11
N ILE A 276 5.53 -11.51 11.81
CA ILE A 276 6.69 -12.25 11.29
C ILE A 276 7.99 -11.59 11.76
N LEU A 277 8.10 -10.26 11.63
CA LEU A 277 9.27 -9.51 12.07
C LEU A 277 9.52 -9.65 13.58
N LEU A 278 8.49 -9.86 14.39
CA LEU A 278 8.64 -10.06 15.83
C LEU A 278 9.47 -11.30 16.15
N GLN A 279 9.40 -12.34 15.32
CA GLN A 279 10.26 -13.53 15.48
C GLN A 279 11.73 -13.15 15.36
N PHE A 280 12.09 -12.49 14.27
CA PHE A 280 13.46 -12.05 14.02
C PHE A 280 13.92 -11.02 15.06
N ALA A 281 13.02 -10.13 15.47
CA ALA A 281 13.31 -9.08 16.43
C ALA A 281 13.67 -9.61 17.83
N ILE A 282 13.13 -10.76 18.24
CA ILE A 282 13.43 -11.34 19.54
C ILE A 282 14.69 -12.21 19.52
N PHE A 283 14.99 -12.87 18.40
CA PHE A 283 16.13 -13.80 18.33
C PHE A 283 17.43 -13.21 17.76
N ASP A 284 17.35 -12.19 16.89
CA ASP A 284 18.50 -11.78 16.06
C ASP A 284 19.05 -10.38 16.41
N SER A 285 18.34 -9.60 17.23
CA SER A 285 18.65 -8.16 17.46
C SER A 285 18.86 -7.77 18.93
N GLY A 286 19.01 -8.75 19.82
CA GLY A 286 19.30 -8.53 21.24
C GLY A 286 18.07 -8.63 22.15
N ILE A 287 18.30 -8.87 23.44
CA ILE A 287 17.23 -9.11 24.41
C ILE A 287 16.56 -7.79 24.79
N PRO A 288 15.23 -7.72 24.82
CA PRO A 288 14.49 -6.54 25.27
C PRO A 288 14.88 -6.12 26.70
N ASP A 289 15.11 -4.83 26.94
CA ASP A 289 15.30 -4.27 28.27
C ASP A 289 13.99 -3.66 28.76
N LEU A 290 13.44 -4.17 29.87
CA LEU A 290 12.14 -3.73 30.36
C LEU A 290 12.09 -2.25 30.78
N GLU A 291 13.19 -1.67 31.25
CA GLU A 291 13.21 -0.25 31.63
C GLU A 291 13.10 0.64 30.39
N ILE A 292 13.83 0.28 29.33
CA ILE A 292 13.87 1.02 28.06
C ILE A 292 12.60 0.75 27.21
N ASP A 293 12.11 -0.49 27.20
CA ASP A 293 11.02 -0.92 26.32
C ASP A 293 9.62 -0.70 26.88
N ARG A 294 9.48 -0.33 28.15
CA ARG A 294 8.16 -0.09 28.74
C ARG A 294 7.38 1.01 28.02
N PRO A 295 7.94 2.19 27.70
CA PRO A 295 7.23 3.22 26.94
C PRO A 295 6.71 2.76 25.56
N PRO A 296 7.51 2.18 24.64
CA PRO A 296 7.00 1.73 23.35
C PRO A 296 5.95 0.62 23.47
N LEU A 297 6.09 -0.29 24.43
CA LEU A 297 5.08 -1.32 24.70
C LEU A 297 3.75 -0.72 25.20
N MET A 298 3.79 0.36 25.99
CA MET A 298 2.59 1.11 26.37
C MET A 298 1.94 1.79 25.18
N VAL A 299 2.73 2.39 24.29
CA VAL A 299 2.22 2.99 23.03
C VAL A 299 1.54 1.92 22.18
N ALA A 300 2.16 0.75 22.01
CA ALA A 300 1.56 -0.38 21.31
C ALA A 300 0.21 -0.78 21.93
N GLY A 301 0.13 -0.86 23.27
CA GLY A 301 -1.12 -1.15 23.99
C GLY A 301 -2.22 -0.12 23.74
N VAL A 302 -1.88 1.17 23.73
CA VAL A 302 -2.82 2.26 23.42
C VAL A 302 -3.32 2.16 21.97
N LEU A 303 -2.44 1.87 21.01
CA LEU A 303 -2.82 1.70 19.61
C LEU A 303 -3.75 0.50 19.41
N ILE A 304 -3.49 -0.62 20.09
CA ILE A 304 -4.38 -1.80 20.06
C ILE A 304 -5.73 -1.47 20.69
N ALA A 305 -5.76 -0.74 21.81
CA ALA A 305 -7.01 -0.31 22.43
C ALA A 305 -7.81 0.62 21.49
N LEU A 306 -7.14 1.53 20.79
CA LEU A 306 -7.76 2.38 19.77
C LEU A 306 -8.32 1.56 18.60
N ALA A 307 -7.59 0.57 18.10
CA ALA A 307 -8.07 -0.36 17.09
C ALA A 307 -9.31 -1.12 17.57
N GLY A 308 -9.31 -1.57 18.84
CA GLY A 308 -10.46 -2.21 19.49
C GLY A 308 -11.68 -1.30 19.57
N LEU A 309 -11.49 -0.04 19.94
CA LEU A 309 -12.56 0.96 19.97
C LEU A 309 -13.15 1.19 18.57
N LEU A 310 -12.30 1.37 17.55
CA LEU A 310 -12.74 1.55 16.17
C LEU A 310 -13.55 0.34 15.70
N LEU A 311 -13.09 -0.88 15.99
CA LEU A 311 -13.79 -2.13 15.65
C LEU A 311 -15.11 -2.28 16.40
N ALA A 312 -15.17 -1.93 17.69
CA ALA A 312 -16.40 -1.99 18.49
C ALA A 312 -17.48 -1.03 17.96
N ILE A 313 -17.07 0.16 17.51
CA ILE A 313 -17.99 1.15 16.94
C ILE A 313 -18.50 0.71 15.56
N THR A 314 -17.84 -0.21 14.85
CA THR A 314 -18.24 -0.63 13.49
C THR A 314 -19.61 -1.31 13.35
N ARG A 315 -20.46 -1.38 14.40
CA ARG A 315 -21.84 -1.93 14.41
C ARG A 315 -21.98 -3.23 13.61
N ALA A 316 -20.96 -4.07 13.68
CA ALA A 316 -20.94 -5.35 13.02
C ALA A 316 -21.71 -6.37 13.87
N GLY A 317 -22.23 -7.44 13.26
CA GLY A 317 -22.86 -8.52 14.02
C GLY A 317 -21.88 -9.16 15.02
N LEU A 318 -22.39 -9.78 16.08
CA LEU A 318 -21.56 -10.40 17.13
C LEU A 318 -20.51 -11.36 16.55
N ARG A 319 -20.87 -12.13 15.51
CA ARG A 319 -19.97 -13.03 14.81
C ARG A 319 -18.78 -12.31 14.17
N SER A 320 -18.98 -11.18 13.51
CA SER A 320 -17.90 -10.39 12.91
C SER A 320 -17.05 -9.68 13.96
N ILE A 321 -17.64 -9.23 15.07
CA ILE A 321 -16.87 -8.65 16.19
C ILE A 321 -15.92 -9.72 16.76
N LEU A 322 -16.44 -10.92 17.02
CA LEU A 322 -15.64 -12.02 17.59
C LEU A 322 -14.58 -12.53 16.61
N LEU A 323 -14.96 -12.81 15.36
CA LEU A 323 -14.06 -13.48 14.40
C LEU A 323 -13.14 -12.52 13.66
N ASP A 324 -13.58 -11.30 13.37
CA ASP A 324 -12.82 -10.35 12.54
C ASP A 324 -12.17 -9.24 13.39
N GLY A 325 -12.67 -8.99 14.61
CA GLY A 325 -12.13 -7.98 15.52
C GLY A 325 -11.35 -8.55 16.69
N ALA A 326 -11.94 -9.45 17.47
CA ALA A 326 -11.31 -9.93 18.71
C ALA A 326 -10.05 -10.77 18.47
N VAL A 327 -10.03 -11.59 17.41
CA VAL A 327 -8.87 -12.43 17.06
C VAL A 327 -7.59 -11.61 16.77
N PRO A 328 -7.59 -10.61 15.86
CA PRO A 328 -6.39 -9.80 15.62
C PRO A 328 -5.98 -8.94 16.82
N LEU A 329 -6.93 -8.46 17.63
CA LEU A 329 -6.61 -7.77 18.90
C LEU A 329 -5.93 -8.71 19.89
N ALA A 330 -6.43 -9.94 20.05
CA ALA A 330 -5.81 -10.94 20.91
C ALA A 330 -4.38 -11.28 20.46
N MET A 331 -4.14 -11.37 19.14
CA MET A 331 -2.81 -11.58 18.59
C MET A 331 -1.88 -10.39 18.87
N GLY A 332 -2.36 -9.15 18.74
CA GLY A 332 -1.58 -7.96 19.11
C GLY A 332 -1.25 -7.92 20.61
N ILE A 333 -2.20 -8.27 21.48
CA ILE A 333 -1.99 -8.36 22.93
C ILE A 333 -0.97 -9.47 23.26
N ALA A 334 -1.07 -10.62 22.57
CA ALA A 334 -0.11 -11.70 22.72
C ALA A 334 1.30 -11.27 22.30
N ALA A 335 1.46 -10.53 21.20
CA ALA A 335 2.75 -9.98 20.78
C ALA A 335 3.39 -9.08 21.85
N ILE A 336 2.62 -8.19 22.47
CA ILE A 336 3.09 -7.36 23.60
C ILE A 336 3.45 -8.23 24.81
N GLY A 337 2.59 -9.19 25.15
CA GLY A 337 2.80 -10.08 26.30
C GLY A 337 4.05 -10.95 26.15
N LEU A 338 4.31 -11.48 24.96
CA LEU A 338 5.50 -12.24 24.64
C LEU A 338 6.76 -11.36 24.70
N SER A 339 6.71 -10.13 24.16
CA SER A 339 7.83 -9.18 24.26
C SER A 339 8.13 -8.80 25.71
N LEU A 340 7.10 -8.59 26.54
CA LEU A 340 7.26 -8.36 27.98
C LEU A 340 7.85 -9.57 28.72
N ALA A 341 7.45 -10.79 28.33
CA ALA A 341 7.97 -12.02 28.91
C ALA A 341 9.45 -12.22 28.56
N ALA A 342 9.83 -11.94 27.31
CA ALA A 342 11.21 -11.94 26.85
C ALA A 342 12.05 -10.91 27.62
N ALA A 343 11.54 -9.69 27.79
CA ALA A 343 12.23 -8.62 28.54
C ALA A 343 12.49 -8.94 30.02
N ARG A 344 11.72 -9.85 30.61
CA ARG A 344 11.84 -10.22 32.03
C ARG A 344 12.76 -11.40 32.28
N ASN A 345 13.02 -12.21 31.26
CA ASN A 345 13.75 -13.46 31.42
C ASN A 345 14.46 -13.81 30.11
N GLU A 346 15.76 -13.53 30.08
CA GLU A 346 16.67 -13.84 28.99
C GLU A 346 16.66 -15.33 28.62
N ALA A 347 16.72 -16.22 29.61
CA ALA A 347 16.66 -17.66 29.37
C ALA A 347 15.33 -18.11 28.73
N PHE A 348 14.23 -17.40 29.02
CA PHE A 348 12.96 -17.63 28.34
C PHE A 348 12.96 -17.03 26.94
N ALA A 349 13.51 -15.82 26.75
CA ALA A 349 13.63 -15.17 25.44
C ALA A 349 14.36 -16.06 24.43
N GLU A 350 15.44 -16.71 24.84
CA GLU A 350 16.24 -17.63 24.01
C GLU A 350 15.67 -19.07 23.95
N SER A 351 14.60 -19.36 24.69
CA SER A 351 14.07 -20.71 24.78
C SER A 351 13.38 -21.18 23.49
N LEU A 352 13.46 -22.49 23.24
CA LEU A 352 12.63 -23.15 22.21
C LEU A 352 11.13 -22.89 22.43
N GLY A 353 10.70 -22.76 23.69
CA GLY A 353 9.31 -22.44 24.02
C GLY A 353 8.86 -21.10 23.44
N MET A 354 9.71 -20.07 23.52
CA MET A 354 9.44 -18.76 22.94
C MET A 354 9.36 -18.81 21.40
N GLN A 355 10.28 -19.54 20.76
CA GLN A 355 10.26 -19.76 19.30
C GLN A 355 8.95 -20.39 18.86
N ILE A 356 8.52 -21.45 19.55
CA ILE A 356 7.26 -22.15 19.28
C ILE A 356 6.06 -21.21 19.46
N LEU A 357 6.03 -20.42 20.53
CA LEU A 357 4.92 -19.50 20.80
C LEU A 357 4.77 -18.44 19.72
N LEU A 358 5.89 -17.84 19.26
CA LEU A 358 5.85 -16.85 18.18
C LEU A 358 5.49 -17.48 16.83
N GLY A 359 6.02 -18.66 16.51
CA GLY A 359 5.66 -19.37 15.28
C GLY A 359 4.19 -19.77 15.25
N VAL A 360 3.63 -20.24 16.38
CA VAL A 360 2.20 -20.50 16.53
C VAL A 360 1.38 -19.22 16.34
N LEU A 361 1.84 -18.09 16.88
CA LEU A 361 1.16 -16.80 16.72
C LEU A 361 1.07 -16.40 15.24
N VAL A 362 2.16 -16.51 14.48
CA VAL A 362 2.16 -16.22 13.03
C VAL A 362 1.31 -17.22 12.26
N MET A 363 1.37 -18.50 12.60
CA MET A 363 0.54 -19.54 11.97
C MET A 363 -0.95 -19.24 12.14
N VAL A 364 -1.37 -18.90 13.36
CA VAL A 364 -2.74 -18.51 13.68
C VAL A 364 -3.12 -17.24 12.90
N ALA A 365 -2.22 -16.27 12.80
CA ALA A 365 -2.46 -15.05 12.02
C ALA A 365 -2.65 -15.34 10.52
N GLY A 366 -1.85 -16.23 9.94
CA GLY A 366 -1.98 -16.67 8.56
C GLY A 366 -3.33 -17.35 8.30
N VAL A 367 -3.69 -18.34 9.12
CA VAL A 367 -4.98 -19.06 9.02
C VAL A 367 -6.15 -18.11 9.23
N TRP A 368 -6.08 -17.24 10.23
CA TRP A 368 -7.11 -16.24 10.48
C TRP A 368 -7.28 -15.32 9.27
N THR A 369 -6.19 -14.86 8.68
CA THR A 369 -6.22 -13.97 7.51
C THR A 369 -6.84 -14.65 6.28
N VAL A 370 -6.52 -15.93 6.04
CA VAL A 370 -7.19 -16.74 5.00
C VAL A 370 -8.68 -16.84 5.25
N ALA A 371 -9.07 -17.19 6.47
CA ALA A 371 -10.46 -17.33 6.85
C ALA A 371 -11.22 -16.00 6.76
N PHE A 372 -10.60 -14.89 7.19
CA PHE A 372 -11.11 -13.53 7.08
C PHE A 372 -11.31 -13.13 5.61
N GLY A 373 -10.30 -13.33 4.76
CA GLY A 373 -10.38 -13.05 3.33
C GLY A 373 -11.54 -13.79 2.66
N ASN A 374 -11.75 -15.06 3.01
CA ASN A 374 -12.88 -15.85 2.51
C ASN A 374 -14.24 -15.36 3.04
N ARG A 375 -14.34 -14.95 4.31
CA ARG A 375 -15.58 -14.42 4.90
C ARG A 375 -16.01 -13.09 4.28
N VAL A 376 -15.05 -12.21 3.99
CA VAL A 376 -15.30 -10.85 3.48
C VAL A 376 -15.23 -10.79 1.94
N GLY A 377 -14.91 -11.90 1.28
CA GLY A 377 -14.78 -11.97 -0.19
C GLY A 377 -13.53 -11.28 -0.75
N SER A 378 -12.53 -11.00 0.10
CA SER A 378 -11.27 -10.37 -0.31
C SER A 378 -10.24 -11.43 -0.73
N ARG A 379 -10.06 -11.58 -2.05
CA ARG A 379 -9.02 -12.47 -2.61
C ARG A 379 -7.62 -12.06 -2.15
N ALA A 380 -7.33 -10.77 -2.11
CA ALA A 380 -6.03 -10.27 -1.69
C ALA A 380 -5.72 -10.68 -0.25
N ALA A 381 -6.65 -10.49 0.70
CA ALA A 381 -6.47 -10.93 2.08
C ALA A 381 -6.23 -12.44 2.17
N ALA A 382 -7.03 -13.25 1.46
CA ALA A 382 -6.84 -14.69 1.46
C ALA A 382 -5.47 -15.11 0.89
N THR A 383 -5.02 -14.46 -0.19
CA THR A 383 -3.70 -14.72 -0.79
C THR A 383 -2.57 -14.34 0.15
N PHE A 384 -2.61 -13.15 0.77
CA PHE A 384 -1.55 -12.74 1.70
C PHE A 384 -1.52 -13.61 2.97
N GLY A 385 -2.68 -14.04 3.47
CA GLY A 385 -2.74 -14.99 4.57
C GLY A 385 -2.11 -16.33 4.22
N LEU A 386 -2.34 -16.83 2.99
CA LEU A 386 -1.73 -18.06 2.50
C LEU A 386 -0.22 -17.91 2.31
N ILE A 387 0.23 -16.77 1.78
CA ILE A 387 1.66 -16.47 1.63
C ILE A 387 2.34 -16.44 3.00
N ALA A 388 1.76 -15.74 3.97
CA ALA A 388 2.30 -15.67 5.33
C ALA A 388 2.34 -17.04 6.01
N PHE A 389 1.26 -17.83 5.89
CA PHE A 389 1.22 -19.21 6.39
C PHE A 389 2.28 -20.10 5.73
N ALA A 390 2.40 -20.05 4.41
CA ALA A 390 3.37 -20.85 3.67
C ALA A 390 4.82 -20.44 4.00
N ALA A 391 5.07 -19.14 4.13
CA ALA A 391 6.36 -18.61 4.54
C ALA A 391 6.73 -19.06 5.97
N GLU A 392 5.76 -19.07 6.89
CA GLU A 392 5.97 -19.55 8.26
C GLU A 392 6.27 -21.05 8.30
N VAL A 393 5.52 -21.87 7.57
CA VAL A 393 5.81 -23.31 7.46
C VAL A 393 7.19 -23.54 6.87
N LEU A 394 7.57 -22.80 5.82
CA LEU A 394 8.90 -22.85 5.20
C LEU A 394 9.99 -22.46 6.21
N TYR A 395 9.76 -21.42 7.01
CA TYR A 395 10.69 -20.96 8.05
C TYR A 395 10.88 -21.99 9.16
N LEU A 396 9.79 -22.45 9.79
CA LEU A 396 9.83 -23.50 10.82
C LEU A 396 10.56 -24.73 10.32
N TYR A 397 10.32 -25.07 9.07
CA TYR A 397 10.96 -26.17 8.40
C TYR A 397 12.50 -25.99 8.33
N PHE A 398 13.01 -24.83 7.88
CA PHE A 398 14.45 -24.54 7.82
C PHE A 398 15.10 -24.50 9.21
N VAL A 399 14.39 -24.01 10.22
CA VAL A 399 14.88 -23.97 11.61
C VAL A 399 14.93 -25.39 12.22
N THR A 400 13.99 -26.26 11.86
CA THR A 400 13.85 -27.60 12.45
C THR A 400 14.74 -28.65 11.76
N PHE A 401 14.86 -28.60 10.44
CA PHE A 401 15.60 -29.60 9.65
C PHE A 401 16.95 -29.03 9.22
N GLY A 402 17.99 -29.36 9.96
CA GLY A 402 19.36 -28.90 9.70
C GLY A 402 20.03 -29.47 8.44
N THR A 403 19.38 -30.37 7.67
CA THR A 403 19.97 -30.95 6.45
C THR A 403 19.14 -30.67 5.19
N LEU A 404 19.83 -30.29 4.10
CA LEU A 404 19.25 -30.00 2.78
C LEU A 404 18.53 -31.19 2.11
N LEU A 405 18.73 -32.43 2.61
CA LEU A 405 18.12 -33.65 2.08
C LEU A 405 16.73 -33.91 2.67
N ASP A 406 16.64 -33.88 4.01
CA ASP A 406 15.36 -33.85 4.72
C ASP A 406 14.53 -32.67 4.19
N THR A 407 15.27 -31.60 3.85
CA THR A 407 15.02 -30.63 2.79
C THR A 407 13.88 -30.87 1.78
N ALA A 408 14.37 -31.41 0.67
CA ALA A 408 13.63 -31.68 -0.54
C ALA A 408 12.56 -32.76 -0.35
N VAL A 409 12.80 -33.76 0.51
CA VAL A 409 11.87 -34.89 0.70
C VAL A 409 10.57 -34.41 1.34
N PHE A 410 10.64 -33.54 2.35
CA PHE A 410 9.46 -32.94 2.98
C PHE A 410 8.69 -32.04 2.01
N PHE A 411 9.34 -31.15 1.26
CA PHE A 411 8.65 -30.31 0.28
C PHE A 411 7.94 -31.10 -0.81
N LEU A 412 8.56 -32.19 -1.27
CA LEU A 412 7.94 -33.10 -2.23
C LEU A 412 6.69 -33.77 -1.64
N THR A 413 6.80 -34.34 -0.43
CA THR A 413 5.66 -35.03 0.21
C THR A 413 4.54 -34.07 0.62
N GLY A 414 4.87 -32.95 1.25
CA GLY A 414 3.92 -31.91 1.63
C GLY A 414 3.21 -31.31 0.41
N GLY A 415 3.94 -31.04 -0.68
CA GLY A 415 3.36 -30.60 -1.95
C GLY A 415 2.38 -31.60 -2.54
N ILE A 416 2.75 -32.89 -2.58
CA ILE A 416 1.86 -33.97 -3.04
C ILE A 416 0.61 -34.07 -2.16
N LEU A 417 0.76 -34.02 -0.83
CA LEU A 417 -0.36 -34.10 0.11
C LEU A 417 -1.32 -32.92 -0.02
N MET A 418 -0.81 -31.70 -0.19
CA MET A 418 -1.62 -30.51 -0.39
C MET A 418 -2.38 -30.54 -1.72
N ILE A 419 -1.75 -30.99 -2.79
CA ILE A 419 -2.42 -31.19 -4.10
C ILE A 419 -3.51 -32.26 -3.96
N ALA A 420 -3.24 -33.36 -3.26
CA ALA A 420 -4.23 -34.41 -3.00
C ALA A 420 -5.41 -33.90 -2.16
N LEU A 421 -5.15 -33.16 -1.10
CA LEU A 421 -6.18 -32.57 -0.24
C LEU A 421 -7.03 -31.55 -0.99
N ALA A 422 -6.41 -30.68 -1.79
CA ALA A 422 -7.13 -29.74 -2.65
C ALA A 422 -8.04 -30.49 -3.64
N ALA A 423 -7.55 -31.56 -4.27
CA ALA A 423 -8.34 -32.40 -5.17
C ALA A 423 -9.51 -33.09 -4.45
N ILE A 424 -9.32 -33.57 -3.21
CA ILE A 424 -10.37 -34.16 -2.37
C ILE A 424 -11.42 -33.11 -2.02
N LEU A 425 -11.01 -31.92 -1.56
CA LEU A 425 -11.93 -30.84 -1.19
C LEU A 425 -12.77 -30.38 -2.38
N VAL A 426 -12.16 -30.25 -3.57
CA VAL A 426 -12.89 -29.92 -4.80
C VAL A 426 -13.89 -31.03 -5.16
N ARG A 427 -13.51 -32.31 -5.02
CA ARG A 427 -14.44 -33.43 -5.24
C ARG A 427 -15.58 -33.45 -4.23
N LEU A 428 -15.30 -33.13 -2.96
CA LEU A 428 -16.32 -33.07 -1.90
C LEU A 428 -17.30 -31.93 -2.13
N GLN A 429 -16.81 -30.74 -2.49
CA GLN A 429 -17.64 -29.58 -2.83
C GLN A 429 -18.55 -29.86 -4.03
N ARG A 430 -18.04 -30.55 -5.06
CA ARG A 430 -18.84 -30.97 -6.22
C ARG A 430 -19.91 -32.00 -5.87
N ARG A 431 -19.72 -32.82 -4.83
CA ARG A 431 -20.71 -33.80 -4.36
C ARG A 431 -21.77 -33.20 -3.43
N LEU A 432 -21.40 -32.15 -2.70
CA LEU A 432 -22.27 -31.49 -1.71
C LEU A 432 -23.07 -30.31 -2.28
N THR A 433 -22.76 -29.86 -3.50
CA THR A 433 -23.58 -28.87 -4.22
C THR A 433 -24.65 -29.63 -5.02
N PRO A 434 -25.93 -29.60 -4.64
CA PRO A 434 -26.99 -30.26 -5.41
C PRO A 434 -27.07 -29.63 -6.80
N ALA A 435 -27.21 -30.45 -7.84
CA ALA A 435 -27.53 -30.01 -9.18
C ALA A 435 -29.00 -29.56 -9.24
N ASP A 436 -29.34 -28.41 -8.66
CA ASP A 436 -30.66 -27.81 -8.82
C ASP A 436 -30.69 -26.98 -10.11
N GLY A 437 -31.37 -27.52 -11.13
CA GLY A 437 -31.69 -26.76 -12.34
C GLY A 437 -32.03 -27.54 -13.61
N GLY A 438 -32.32 -28.84 -13.58
CA GLY A 438 -32.48 -29.63 -14.82
C GLY A 438 -33.54 -30.72 -14.81
N ALA A 439 -34.70 -30.54 -14.17
CA ALA A 439 -35.82 -31.49 -14.32
C ALA A 439 -37.20 -30.94 -13.88
N ARG A 440 -37.55 -29.69 -14.23
CA ARG A 440 -38.94 -29.19 -14.12
C ARG A 440 -39.32 -28.34 -15.34
N ALA A 441 -39.33 -28.96 -16.51
CA ALA A 441 -40.01 -28.45 -17.71
C ALA A 441 -40.25 -29.58 -18.74
N ALA A 442 -40.83 -30.69 -18.29
CA ALA A 442 -41.36 -31.72 -19.20
C ALA A 442 -42.47 -32.49 -18.48
N GLY A 443 -43.66 -31.88 -18.42
CA GLY A 443 -44.82 -32.55 -17.84
C GLY A 443 -45.88 -31.56 -17.35
N GLY A 444 -46.63 -30.97 -18.28
CA GLY A 444 -47.82 -30.21 -17.92
C GLY A 444 -48.26 -29.18 -18.98
N ALA A 445 -48.78 -29.65 -20.12
CA ALA A 445 -49.86 -29.00 -20.89
C ALA A 445 -50.10 -29.75 -22.23
N ARG A 446 -50.79 -30.88 -22.16
CA ARG A 446 -51.69 -31.37 -23.21
C ARG A 446 -52.87 -32.07 -22.53
N ALA A 447 -53.93 -31.30 -22.32
CA ALA A 447 -55.34 -31.67 -22.41
C ALA A 447 -56.15 -30.38 -22.26
#